data_AF-A0A9E0H654-F1
#
_entry.id   AF-A0A9E0H654-F1
#
_cell.length_a   1.000
_cell.length_b   1.000
_cell.length_c   1.000
_cell.angle_alpha   90.00
_cell.angle_beta   90.00
_cell.angle_gamma   90.00
#
_symmetry.space_group_name_H-M   'P 1'
#
loop_
_entity.id
_entity.type
_entity.pdbx_description
1 polymer ?
#
loop_
_entity_poly.entity_id
_entity_poly.type
_entity_poly.pdbx_seq_one_letter_code
_entity_poly.pdbx_strand_id
1 'polypeptide(L)' 'MHCGACVRRVQAALAKTPGLVVEVVEVGRARGKLAGGTVDAAIAAVTAAGYPARVE' A
#
# COMPACT_ATOMS: atom_id res chain seq x y z
N MET A 1 -0.35 8.54 -6.96
CA MET A 1 0.87 9.16 -6.37
C MET A 1 1.75 9.71 -7.48
N HIS A 2 2.28 10.94 -7.37
CA HIS A 2 3.07 11.60 -8.44
C HIS A 2 4.53 11.93 -8.08
N CYS A 3 4.99 11.61 -6.86
CA CYS A 3 6.28 12.06 -6.35
C CYS A 3 7.07 10.95 -5.64
N GLY A 4 8.40 11.03 -5.61
CA GLY A 4 9.25 10.03 -4.94
C GLY A 4 8.99 9.93 -3.42
N ALA A 5 8.75 11.05 -2.75
CA ALA A 5 8.36 11.07 -1.34
C ALA A 5 6.99 10.38 -1.09
N CYS A 6 6.07 10.51 -2.05
CA CYS A 6 4.74 9.90 -2.03
C CYS A 6 4.85 8.37 -2.08
N VAL A 7 5.70 7.86 -2.98
CA VAL A 7 6.00 6.43 -3.09
C VAL A 7 6.55 5.88 -1.78
N ARG A 8 7.56 6.56 -1.19
CA ARG A 8 8.15 6.13 0.08
C ARG A 8 7.13 6.11 1.23
N ARG A 9 6.21 7.07 1.27
CA ARG A 9 5.15 7.13 2.29
C ARG A 9 4.22 5.92 2.18
N VAL A 10 3.73 5.61 0.97
CA VAL A 10 2.84 4.46 0.74
C VAL A 10 3.58 3.15 1.02
N GLN A 11 4.82 3.02 0.56
CA GLN A 11 5.64 1.83 0.81
C GLN A 11 5.83 1.59 2.32
N ALA A 12 6.13 2.64 3.08
CA ALA A 12 6.28 2.53 4.53
C ALA A 12 4.94 2.19 5.24
N ALA A 13 3.81 2.65 4.73
CA ALA A 13 2.50 2.31 5.28
C ALA A 13 2.18 0.82 5.02
N LEU A 14 2.33 0.36 3.78
CA LEU A 14 2.07 -1.02 3.38
C LEU A 14 3.02 -2.02 4.06
N ALA A 15 4.29 -1.65 4.25
CA ALA A 15 5.26 -2.50 4.96
C ALA A 15 4.92 -2.72 6.44
N LYS A 16 4.09 -1.87 7.03
CA LYS A 16 3.59 -2.03 8.40
C LYS A 16 2.30 -2.84 8.47
N THR A 17 1.67 -3.16 7.34
CA THR A 17 0.43 -3.94 7.29
C THR A 17 0.76 -5.42 7.54
N PRO A 18 0.32 -6.02 8.65
CA PRO A 18 0.59 -7.42 8.94
C PRO A 18 -0.04 -8.34 7.90
N GLY A 19 0.70 -9.36 7.48
CA GLY A 19 0.22 -10.31 6.48
C GLY A 19 0.08 -9.75 5.06
N LEU A 20 0.69 -8.59 4.77
CA LEU A 20 0.86 -8.07 3.41
C LEU A 20 2.32 -8.13 3.00
N VAL A 21 2.58 -8.77 1.86
CA VAL A 21 3.89 -8.77 1.19
C VAL A 21 3.83 -7.76 0.06
N VAL A 22 4.56 -6.66 0.21
CA VAL A 22 4.65 -5.61 -0.80
C VAL A 22 5.58 -6.07 -1.93
N GLU A 23 5.08 -6.10 -3.16
CA GLU A 23 5.87 -6.50 -4.34
C GLU A 23 6.49 -5.29 -5.03
N VAL A 24 5.67 -4.28 -5.34
CA VAL A 24 6.12 -3.06 -6.01
C VAL A 24 5.33 -1.85 -5.53
N VAL A 25 6.01 -0.74 -5.32
CA VAL A 25 5.39 0.56 -5.08
C VAL A 25 6.15 1.58 -5.92
N GLU A 26 5.47 2.16 -6.91
CA GLU A 26 6.05 3.08 -7.89
C GLU A 26 5.05 4.18 -8.25
N VAL A 27 5.47 5.23 -8.94
CA VAL A 27 4.56 6.31 -9.34
C VAL A 27 3.39 5.75 -10.15
N GLY A 28 2.16 5.97 -9.67
CA GLY A 28 0.92 5.51 -10.30
C GLY A 28 0.47 4.09 -9.93
N ARG A 29 1.28 3.25 -9.27
CA ARG A 29 0.93 1.84 -9.00
C ARG A 29 1.51 1.33 -7.67
N ALA A 30 0.70 0.57 -6.94
CA ALA A 30 1.16 -0.26 -5.83
C ALA A 30 0.60 -1.68 -6.00
N ARG A 31 1.44 -2.69 -5.77
CA ARG A 31 1.05 -4.09 -5.81
C ARG A 31 1.65 -4.84 -4.63
N GLY A 32 0.85 -5.73 -4.07
CA GLY A 32 1.28 -6.66 -3.03
C GLY A 32 0.40 -7.89 -3.02
N LYS A 33 0.80 -8.87 -2.22
CA LYS A 33 0.10 -10.13 -1.99
C LYS A 33 -0.22 -10.28 -0.51
N LEU A 34 -1.42 -10.74 -0.19
CA LEU A 34 -1.78 -11.06 1.18
C LEU A 34 -1.29 -12.46 1.54
N ALA A 35 -0.41 -12.53 2.54
CA ALA A 35 0.08 -13.75 3.16
C ALA A 35 -0.45 -13.83 4.60
N GLY A 36 -1.78 -13.92 4.74
CA GLY A 36 -2.48 -14.00 6.03
C GLY A 36 -3.06 -12.68 6.56
N GLY A 37 -2.99 -11.60 5.80
CA GLY A 37 -3.64 -10.31 6.11
C GLY A 37 -5.02 -10.16 5.46
N THR A 38 -5.70 -9.06 5.77
CA THR A 38 -6.98 -8.69 5.11
C THR A 38 -6.79 -7.59 4.08
N VAL A 39 -7.65 -7.61 3.07
CA VAL A 39 -7.67 -6.56 2.04
C VAL A 39 -8.02 -5.20 2.65
N ASP A 40 -8.95 -5.17 3.61
CA ASP A 40 -9.29 -3.95 4.36
C ASP A 40 -8.09 -3.34 5.09
N ALA A 41 -7.22 -4.15 5.69
CA ALA A 41 -6.02 -3.62 6.35
C ALA A 41 -5.04 -2.96 5.37
N ALA A 42 -4.94 -3.49 4.15
CA ALA A 42 -4.15 -2.86 3.08
C ALA A 42 -4.79 -1.56 2.59
N ILE A 43 -6.11 -1.54 2.38
CA ILE A 43 -6.86 -0.33 1.99
C ILE A 43 -6.71 0.75 3.06
N ALA A 44 -6.91 0.39 4.33
CA ALA A 44 -6.79 1.31 5.45
C ALA A 44 -5.39 1.91 5.55
N ALA A 45 -4.33 1.11 5.34
CA ALA A 45 -2.95 1.61 5.36
C ALA A 45 -2.67 2.63 4.25
N VAL A 46 -3.15 2.38 3.03
CA VAL A 46 -2.99 3.32 1.90
C VAL A 46 -3.84 4.59 2.12
N THR A 47 -5.05 4.43 2.65
CA THR A 47 -5.95 5.55 3.00
C THR A 47 -5.35 6.43 4.08
N ALA A 48 -4.77 5.83 5.13
CA ALA A 48 -4.04 6.54 6.18
C ALA A 48 -2.79 7.26 5.64
N ALA A 49 -2.18 6.76 4.56
CA ALA A 49 -1.10 7.45 3.86
C ALA A 49 -1.59 8.64 2.99
N GLY A 50 -2.90 8.86 2.90
CA GLY A 50 -3.54 9.96 2.18
C GLY A 50 -3.90 9.64 0.73
N TYR A 51 -4.02 8.36 0.37
CA TYR A 51 -4.35 7.94 -0.99
C TYR A 51 -5.58 7.03 -1.03
N PRO A 52 -6.51 7.22 -1.99
CA PRO A 52 -7.59 6.27 -2.17
C PRO A 52 -7.04 4.92 -2.65
N ALA A 53 -7.56 3.83 -2.09
CA ALA A 53 -7.24 2.47 -2.50
C ALA A 53 -8.53 1.69 -2.82
N ARG A 54 -8.46 0.85 -3.86
CA ARG A 54 -9.54 -0.04 -4.28
C ARG A 54 -9.00 -1.43 -4.56
N VAL A 55 -9.83 -2.44 -4.37
CA VAL A 55 -9.58 -3.82 -4.79
C VAL A 55 -10.08 -3.96 -6.22
N GLU A 56 -9.29 -4.60 -7.07
CA GLU A 56 -9.65 -4.98 -8.43
C GLU A 56 -9.23 -6.41 -8.73
#